data_AF-A0A9E1VF73-F1
#
_entry.id   AF-A0A9E1VF73-F1
#
_cell.length_a   1.000
_cell.length_b   1.000
_cell.length_c   1.000
_cell.angle_alpha   90.00
_cell.angle_beta   90.00
_cell.angle_gamma   90.00
#
_symmetry.space_group_name_H-M   'P 1'
#
loop_
_entity.id
_entity.type
_entity.pdbx_description
1 polymer ?
#
loop_
_entity_poly.entity_id
_entity_poly.type
_entity_poly.pdbx_seq_one_letter_code
_entity_poly.pdbx_strand_id
1 'polypeptide(L)'
;MNNHKFRIVITGVENSGKSTLIKPLAEKFNWPFIIELCRENEAVLNGTETFETLKELHRLEENKFEEIVNSTSAKGVFCDTAGLVLDLWAESVFGKSVTTKSSSRKIDLYLLCETIEKWEDDPIRLIPNHQERVEKNNEFRARLEFEKAPYIYIPVMPLEERVEFAERKIKEILDV
;
A
#
# COMPACT_ATOMS: atom_id res chain seq x y z
N MET A 1 22.74 11.69 -14.43
CA MET A 1 22.46 11.23 -13.05
C MET A 1 20.98 10.93 -13.00
N ASN A 2 20.60 9.73 -12.56
CA ASN A 2 19.22 9.26 -12.67
C ASN A 2 18.33 10.10 -11.73
N ASN A 3 17.42 10.91 -12.29
CA ASN A 3 16.52 11.78 -11.53
C ASN A 3 15.26 11.04 -11.04
N HIS A 4 15.29 9.71 -11.07
CA HIS A 4 14.17 8.85 -10.69
C HIS A 4 13.98 8.87 -9.18
N LYS A 5 12.75 9.15 -8.73
CA LYS A 5 12.34 9.04 -7.33
C LYS A 5 11.62 7.71 -7.14
N PHE A 6 12.09 6.89 -6.22
CA PHE A 6 11.49 5.57 -5.98
C PHE A 6 10.08 5.69 -5.40
N ARG A 7 9.13 4.89 -5.90
CA ARG A 7 7.81 4.70 -5.29
C ARG A 7 7.74 3.34 -4.63
N ILE A 8 7.69 3.30 -3.30
CA ILE A 8 7.54 2.07 -2.52
C ILE A 8 6.15 2.03 -1.89
N VAL A 9 5.36 1.02 -2.26
CA VAL A 9 3.98 0.87 -1.77
C VAL A 9 3.93 -0.21 -0.69
N ILE A 10 3.41 0.11 0.47
CA ILE A 10 3.10 -0.87 1.52
C ILE A 10 1.70 -1.40 1.25
N THR A 11 1.57 -2.71 1.05
CA THR A 11 0.32 -3.35 0.60
C THR A 11 0.02 -4.61 1.40
N GLY A 12 -1.16 -5.18 1.17
CA GLY A 12 -1.67 -6.37 1.84
C GLY A 12 -3.07 -6.15 2.39
N VAL A 13 -3.71 -7.26 2.75
CA VAL A 13 -5.05 -7.28 3.36
C VAL A 13 -5.12 -6.41 4.62
N GLU A 14 -6.32 -6.07 5.08
CA GLU A 14 -6.56 -5.42 6.37
C GLU A 14 -5.87 -6.10 7.58
N ASN A 15 -5.73 -5.34 8.67
CA ASN A 15 -5.10 -5.80 9.92
C ASN A 15 -3.68 -6.39 9.73
N SER A 16 -2.87 -5.79 8.86
CA SER A 16 -1.49 -6.25 8.53
C SER A 16 -0.40 -5.28 8.99
N GLY A 17 -0.75 -4.21 9.70
CA GLY A 17 0.19 -3.25 10.28
C GLY A 17 0.85 -2.29 9.27
N LYS A 18 0.25 -2.07 8.10
CA LYS A 18 0.78 -1.18 7.04
C LYS A 18 1.00 0.25 7.55
N SER A 19 -0.04 0.86 8.12
CA SER A 19 0.00 2.21 8.68
C SER A 19 0.95 2.35 9.88
N THR A 20 1.17 1.27 10.63
CA THR A 20 2.17 1.23 11.71
C THR A 20 3.60 1.16 11.18
N LEU A 21 3.81 0.48 10.05
CA LEU A 21 5.13 0.27 9.44
C LEU A 21 5.60 1.49 8.63
N ILE A 22 4.69 2.24 8.00
CA ILE A 22 5.09 3.29 7.05
C ILE A 22 5.90 4.41 7.67
N LYS A 23 5.47 4.92 8.83
CA LYS A 23 6.07 6.10 9.44
C LYS A 23 7.52 5.84 9.91
N PRO A 24 7.82 4.76 10.68
CA PRO A 24 9.19 4.44 11.04
C PRO A 24 10.10 4.18 9.83
N LEU A 25 9.58 3.56 8.76
CA LEU A 25 10.36 3.39 7.52
C LEU A 25 10.67 4.73 6.86
N ALA A 26 9.67 5.59 6.72
CA ALA A 26 9.87 6.93 6.16
C ALA A 26 10.93 7.73 6.95
N GLU A 27 10.91 7.64 8.28
CA GLU A 27 11.91 8.25 9.16
C GLU A 27 13.31 7.68 8.94
N LYS A 28 13.47 6.35 8.84
CA LYS A 28 14.78 5.69 8.59
C LYS A 28 15.41 6.10 7.26
N PHE A 29 14.61 6.25 6.21
CA PHE A 29 15.09 6.65 4.89
C PHE A 29 15.17 8.18 4.71
N ASN A 30 14.62 8.96 5.65
CA ASN A 30 14.39 10.39 5.51
C ASN A 30 13.61 10.71 4.21
N TRP A 31 12.55 9.92 3.94
CA TRP A 31 11.69 10.06 2.76
C TRP A 31 10.30 10.51 3.20
N PRO A 32 9.59 11.30 2.37
CA PRO A 32 8.18 11.58 2.60
C PRO A 32 7.33 10.31 2.45
N PHE A 33 6.11 10.35 2.99
CA PHE A 33 5.14 9.28 2.85
C PHE A 33 3.72 9.82 2.62
N ILE A 34 2.87 8.97 2.05
CA ILE A 34 1.43 9.21 1.83
C ILE A 34 0.68 8.17 2.66
N ILE A 35 -0.28 8.62 3.46
CA ILE A 35 -1.18 7.75 4.23
C ILE A 35 -2.32 7.20 3.36
N GLU A 36 -2.99 6.16 3.83
CA GLU A 36 -4.15 5.55 3.16
C GLU A 36 -5.34 6.54 3.11
N LEU A 37 -5.64 7.07 1.92
CA LEU A 37 -6.65 8.12 1.75
C LEU A 37 -8.08 7.64 2.00
N CYS A 38 -8.32 6.32 1.89
CA CYS A 38 -9.59 5.70 2.28
C CYS A 38 -9.96 6.01 3.73
N ARG A 39 -8.98 6.14 4.63
CA ARG A 39 -9.20 6.45 6.05
C ARG A 39 -9.62 7.91 6.29
N GLU A 40 -9.48 8.77 5.29
CA GLU A 40 -9.90 10.18 5.34
C GLU A 40 -11.23 10.41 4.60
N ASN A 41 -11.83 9.37 4.02
CA ASN A 41 -13.03 9.50 3.19
C ASN A 41 -14.30 9.09 3.94
N GLU A 42 -15.22 10.04 4.15
CA GLU A 42 -16.47 9.80 4.88
C GLU A 42 -17.33 8.68 4.28
N ALA A 43 -17.37 8.55 2.94
CA ALA A 43 -18.19 7.52 2.32
C ALA A 43 -17.61 6.13 2.58
N VAL A 44 -16.28 5.98 2.52
CA VAL A 44 -15.61 4.71 2.86
C VAL A 44 -15.77 4.39 4.35
N LEU A 45 -15.58 5.38 5.23
CA LEU A 45 -15.73 5.19 6.68
C LEU A 45 -17.16 4.77 7.10
N ASN A 46 -18.16 5.12 6.30
CA ASN A 46 -19.56 4.75 6.53
C ASN A 46 -20.02 3.55 5.69
N GLY A 47 -19.15 2.95 4.87
CA GLY A 47 -19.52 1.86 3.95
C GLY A 47 -20.54 2.26 2.88
N THR A 48 -20.56 3.54 2.50
CA THR A 48 -21.45 4.11 1.47
C THR A 48 -20.67 4.56 0.23
N GLU A 49 -19.43 4.14 0.08
CA GLU A 49 -18.62 4.46 -1.08
C GLU A 49 -19.22 3.87 -2.36
N THR A 50 -19.04 4.59 -3.46
CA THR A 50 -19.41 4.14 -4.80
C THR A 50 -18.15 3.79 -5.58
N PHE A 51 -18.32 3.13 -6.72
CA PHE A 51 -17.20 2.93 -7.65
C PHE A 51 -16.51 4.26 -8.07
N GLU A 52 -17.28 5.34 -8.24
CA GLU A 52 -16.71 6.66 -8.53
C GLU A 52 -15.97 7.27 -7.34
N THR A 53 -16.40 6.96 -6.10
CA THR A 53 -15.64 7.32 -4.89
C THR A 53 -14.25 6.70 -4.93
N LEU A 54 -14.13 5.41 -5.25
CA LEU A 54 -12.85 4.71 -5.33
C LEU A 54 -11.97 5.21 -6.48
N LYS A 55 -12.57 5.56 -7.63
CA LYS A 55 -11.84 6.18 -8.75
C LYS A 55 -11.27 7.55 -8.39
N GLU A 56 -12.02 8.38 -7.67
CA GLU A 56 -11.52 9.67 -7.23
C GLU A 56 -10.42 9.51 -6.18
N LEU A 57 -10.55 8.55 -5.25
CA LEU A 57 -9.49 8.22 -4.31
C LEU A 57 -8.20 7.79 -5.03
N HIS A 58 -8.29 6.90 -6.02
CA HIS A 58 -7.14 6.54 -6.86
C HIS A 58 -6.51 7.78 -7.52
N ARG A 59 -7.32 8.67 -8.11
CA ARG A 59 -6.82 9.90 -8.75
C ARG A 59 -6.11 10.81 -7.74
N LEU A 60 -6.65 10.94 -6.53
CA LEU A 60 -6.08 11.74 -5.46
C LEU A 60 -4.73 11.16 -4.99
N GLU A 61 -4.61 9.84 -4.84
CA GLU A 61 -3.35 9.18 -4.48
C GLU A 61 -2.25 9.45 -5.52
N GLU A 62 -2.57 9.28 -6.81
CA GLU A 62 -1.60 9.53 -7.89
C GLU A 62 -1.19 11.02 -7.95
N ASN A 63 -2.13 11.95 -7.74
CA ASN A 63 -1.82 13.38 -7.71
C ASN A 63 -0.95 13.75 -6.51
N LYS A 64 -1.24 13.24 -5.31
CA LYS A 64 -0.42 13.47 -4.10
C LYS A 64 1.00 12.94 -4.29
N PHE A 65 1.15 11.77 -4.92
CA PHE A 65 2.45 11.22 -5.26
C PHE A 65 3.24 12.14 -6.20
N GLU A 66 2.62 12.60 -7.29
CA GLU A 66 3.24 13.54 -8.23
C GLU A 66 3.64 14.88 -7.56
N GLU A 67 2.79 15.43 -6.70
CA GLU A 67 3.09 16.66 -5.95
C GLU A 67 4.33 16.51 -5.06
N ILE A 68 4.43 15.39 -4.32
CA ILE A 68 5.58 15.11 -3.46
C ILE A 68 6.84 14.89 -4.29
N VAL A 69 6.77 14.10 -5.37
CA VAL A 69 7.92 13.83 -6.24
C VAL A 69 8.50 15.10 -6.84
N ASN A 70 7.65 16.06 -7.21
CA ASN A 70 8.06 17.33 -7.80
C ASN A 70 8.64 18.33 -6.78
N SER A 71 8.37 18.16 -5.48
CA SER A 71 8.80 19.08 -4.43
C SER A 71 9.93 18.53 -3.54
N THR A 72 10.08 17.21 -3.44
CA THR A 72 11.03 16.57 -2.53
C THR A 72 12.44 16.41 -3.12
N SER A 73 13.46 16.62 -2.29
CA SER A 73 14.84 16.24 -2.59
C SER A 73 15.17 14.78 -2.24
N ALA A 74 14.31 14.09 -1.48
CA ALA A 74 14.49 12.71 -1.07
C ALA A 74 14.65 11.75 -2.26
N LYS A 75 15.23 10.56 -2.07
CA LYS A 75 15.41 9.59 -3.16
C LYS A 75 14.13 8.83 -3.53
N GLY A 76 13.08 8.90 -2.72
CA GLY A 76 11.81 8.24 -2.98
C GLY A 76 10.69 8.68 -2.04
N VAL A 77 9.55 8.00 -2.15
CA VAL A 77 8.31 8.23 -1.41
C VAL A 77 7.72 6.89 -1.02
N PHE A 78 7.25 6.77 0.23
CA PHE A 78 6.45 5.62 0.67
C PHE A 78 4.94 5.91 0.51
N CYS A 79 4.15 4.91 0.14
CA CYS A 79 2.69 5.01 0.09
C CYS A 79 2.05 3.91 0.93
N ASP A 80 1.19 4.28 1.88
CA ASP A 80 0.36 3.34 2.64
C ASP A 80 -0.83 2.99 1.75
N THR A 81 -0.71 1.84 1.09
CA THR A 81 -1.55 1.41 -0.04
C THR A 81 -1.36 2.24 -1.32
N ALA A 82 -2.01 1.76 -2.38
CA ALA A 82 -2.14 2.39 -3.69
C ALA A 82 -3.24 1.65 -4.46
N GLY A 83 -3.30 1.86 -5.78
CA GLY A 83 -4.29 1.28 -6.68
C GLY A 83 -4.55 -0.23 -6.54
N LEU A 84 -3.58 -1.05 -6.14
CA LEU A 84 -3.79 -2.49 -5.92
C LEU A 84 -4.84 -2.80 -4.84
N VAL A 85 -4.83 -2.09 -3.71
CA VAL A 85 -5.83 -2.29 -2.65
C VAL A 85 -7.21 -1.86 -3.16
N LEU A 86 -7.27 -0.70 -3.84
CA LEU A 86 -8.51 -0.19 -4.41
C LEU A 86 -9.09 -1.11 -5.49
N ASP A 87 -8.24 -1.70 -6.34
CA ASP A 87 -8.66 -2.63 -7.38
C ASP A 87 -9.24 -3.90 -6.79
N LEU A 88 -8.56 -4.54 -5.84
CA LEU A 88 -9.06 -5.76 -5.23
C LEU A 88 -10.39 -5.50 -4.48
N TRP A 89 -10.52 -4.35 -3.83
CA TRP A 89 -11.78 -3.95 -3.21
C TRP A 89 -12.88 -3.71 -4.25
N ALA A 90 -12.61 -2.89 -5.27
CA ALA A 90 -13.58 -2.55 -6.30
C ALA A 90 -14.00 -3.74 -7.15
N GLU A 91 -13.10 -4.67 -7.44
CA GLU A 91 -13.40 -5.93 -8.12
C GLU A 91 -14.33 -6.79 -7.26
N SER A 92 -14.10 -6.86 -5.94
CA SER A 92 -14.95 -7.62 -5.02
C SER A 92 -16.36 -7.04 -4.88
N VAL A 93 -16.51 -5.71 -4.86
CA VAL A 93 -17.80 -5.05 -4.59
C VAL A 93 -18.55 -4.68 -5.87
N PHE A 94 -17.85 -4.24 -6.91
CA PHE A 94 -18.43 -3.68 -8.14
C PHE A 94 -18.10 -4.49 -9.40
N GLY A 95 -17.27 -5.54 -9.30
CA GLY A 95 -16.88 -6.39 -10.43
C GLY A 95 -15.99 -5.69 -11.46
N LYS A 96 -15.35 -4.57 -11.11
CA LYS A 96 -14.51 -3.75 -12.00
C LYS A 96 -13.33 -3.16 -11.24
N SER A 97 -12.19 -3.03 -11.93
CA SER A 97 -11.00 -2.34 -11.41
C SER A 97 -11.11 -0.82 -11.59
N VAL A 98 -10.53 -0.06 -10.67
CA VAL A 98 -10.48 1.41 -10.71
C VAL A 98 -9.24 1.92 -11.44
N THR A 99 -8.16 1.16 -11.43
CA THR A 99 -6.92 1.56 -12.10
C THR A 99 -7.00 1.31 -13.59
N THR A 100 -6.29 2.16 -14.34
CA THR A 100 -5.98 1.92 -15.75
C THR A 100 -4.47 2.02 -15.93
N LYS A 101 -3.92 1.30 -16.92
CA LYS A 101 -2.47 1.40 -17.22
C LYS A 101 -2.02 2.83 -17.52
N SER A 102 -2.91 3.66 -18.05
CA SER A 102 -2.65 5.08 -18.34
C SER A 102 -2.71 5.98 -17.11
N SER A 103 -3.41 5.60 -16.05
CA SER A 103 -3.59 6.43 -14.85
C SER A 103 -2.58 6.12 -13.76
N SER A 104 -1.93 4.95 -13.79
CA SER A 104 -1.05 4.49 -12.71
C SER A 104 0.40 4.89 -12.97
N ARG A 105 1.02 5.58 -12.02
CA ARG A 105 2.46 5.83 -12.02
C ARG A 105 3.23 4.58 -11.61
N LYS A 106 4.44 4.47 -12.13
CA LYS A 106 5.32 3.33 -11.87
C LYS A 106 5.51 3.15 -10.38
N ILE A 107 5.30 1.91 -9.91
CA ILE A 107 5.67 1.47 -8.58
C ILE A 107 6.94 0.65 -8.71
N ASP A 108 7.98 1.02 -7.97
CA ASP A 108 9.28 0.35 -8.06
C ASP A 108 9.34 -0.90 -7.18
N LEU A 109 8.60 -0.89 -6.08
CA LEU A 109 8.61 -1.98 -5.12
C LEU A 109 7.34 -2.00 -4.27
N TYR A 110 6.78 -3.18 -4.07
CA TYR A 110 5.74 -3.43 -3.07
C TYR A 110 6.32 -4.07 -1.81
N LEU A 111 5.86 -3.65 -0.65
CA LEU A 111 6.05 -4.33 0.62
C LEU A 111 4.74 -5.04 0.98
N LEU A 112 4.63 -6.33 0.63
CA LEU A 112 3.45 -7.13 0.92
C LEU A 112 3.48 -7.59 2.38
N CYS A 113 2.66 -6.97 3.21
CA CYS A 113 2.59 -7.26 4.63
C CYS A 113 1.74 -8.50 4.92
N GLU A 114 2.27 -9.41 5.72
CA GLU A 114 1.49 -10.49 6.32
C GLU A 114 0.41 -9.93 7.27
N THR A 115 -0.76 -10.59 7.31
CA THR A 115 -1.85 -10.21 8.21
C THR A 115 -1.56 -10.68 9.64
N ILE A 116 -2.03 -9.91 10.61
CA ILE A 116 -1.84 -10.19 12.03
C ILE A 116 -3.01 -11.03 12.53
N GLU A 117 -2.72 -12.06 13.33
CA GLU A 117 -3.71 -13.00 13.85
C GLU A 117 -4.72 -12.32 14.79
N LYS A 118 -4.23 -11.55 15.77
CA LYS A 118 -5.07 -10.81 16.70
C LYS A 118 -5.84 -9.72 15.96
N TRP A 119 -7.16 -9.85 15.93
CA TRP A 119 -8.05 -8.84 15.38
C TRP A 119 -8.03 -7.56 16.21
N GLU A 120 -8.09 -6.43 15.51
CA GLU A 120 -8.32 -5.12 16.09
C GLU A 120 -9.44 -4.46 15.27
N ASP A 121 -10.46 -3.96 15.97
CA ASP A 121 -11.59 -3.30 15.33
C ASP A 121 -11.19 -1.94 14.76
N ASP A 122 -11.72 -1.62 13.58
CA ASP A 122 -11.48 -0.39 12.84
C ASP A 122 -12.64 -0.18 11.86
N PRO A 123 -13.09 1.06 11.58
CA PRO A 123 -14.33 1.31 10.84
C PRO A 123 -14.40 0.70 9.43
N ILE A 124 -13.23 0.46 8.82
CA ILE A 124 -13.12 -0.03 7.44
C ILE A 124 -12.64 -1.49 7.37
N ARG A 125 -12.55 -2.20 8.51
CA ARG A 125 -12.13 -3.60 8.53
C ARG A 125 -13.34 -4.54 8.59
N LEU A 126 -13.33 -5.61 7.80
CA LEU A 126 -14.52 -6.43 7.49
C LEU A 126 -14.32 -7.93 7.69
N ILE A 127 -13.09 -8.41 7.87
CA ILE A 127 -12.73 -9.83 7.87
C ILE A 127 -12.06 -10.21 9.21
N PRO A 128 -12.83 -10.38 10.31
CA PRO A 128 -12.27 -10.79 11.61
C PRO A 128 -11.62 -12.17 11.62
N ASN A 129 -12.01 -13.06 10.70
CA ASN A 129 -11.43 -14.39 10.58
C ASN A 129 -10.00 -14.33 10.00
N HIS A 130 -9.02 -14.85 10.75
CA HIS A 130 -7.62 -14.82 10.34
C HIS A 130 -7.35 -15.62 9.06
N GLN A 131 -7.95 -16.79 8.92
CA GLN A 131 -7.74 -17.66 7.75
C GLN A 131 -8.29 -17.01 6.47
N GLU A 132 -9.46 -16.36 6.55
CA GLU A 132 -10.02 -15.59 5.43
C GLU A 132 -9.12 -14.41 5.05
N ARG A 133 -8.51 -13.72 6.04
CA ARG A 133 -7.51 -12.68 5.75
C ARG A 133 -6.27 -13.24 5.08
N VAL A 134 -5.77 -14.40 5.50
CA VAL A 134 -4.62 -15.06 4.85
C VAL A 134 -4.95 -15.38 3.38
N GLU A 135 -6.14 -15.92 3.10
CA GLU A 135 -6.61 -16.19 1.74
C GLU A 135 -6.71 -14.91 0.91
N LYS A 136 -7.28 -13.85 1.47
CA LYS A 136 -7.33 -12.54 0.82
C LYS A 136 -5.94 -11.97 0.57
N ASN A 137 -4.99 -12.11 1.50
CA ASN A 137 -3.62 -11.66 1.29
C ASN A 137 -2.91 -12.45 0.17
N ASN A 138 -3.30 -13.71 -0.07
CA ASN A 138 -2.79 -14.48 -1.20
C ASN A 138 -3.32 -13.95 -2.54
N GLU A 139 -4.50 -13.33 -2.60
CA GLU A 139 -4.99 -12.63 -3.81
C GLU A 139 -4.07 -11.45 -4.17
N PHE A 140 -3.62 -10.66 -3.16
CA PHE A 140 -2.62 -9.61 -3.36
C PHE A 140 -1.33 -10.17 -3.95
N ARG A 141 -0.82 -11.26 -3.36
CA ARG A 141 0.40 -11.92 -3.83
C ARG A 141 0.25 -12.42 -5.27
N ALA A 142 -0.85 -13.11 -5.57
CA ALA A 142 -1.13 -13.65 -6.89
C ALA A 142 -1.20 -12.53 -7.94
N ARG A 143 -1.80 -11.39 -7.59
CA ARG A 143 -1.84 -10.21 -8.47
C ARG A 143 -0.45 -9.66 -8.76
N LEU A 144 0.38 -9.48 -7.73
CA LEU A 144 1.75 -9.00 -7.88
C LEU A 144 2.60 -9.95 -8.75
N GLU A 145 2.45 -11.26 -8.55
CA GLU A 145 3.15 -12.28 -9.34
C GLU A 145 2.68 -12.32 -10.81
N PHE A 146 1.37 -12.23 -11.04
CA PHE A 146 0.79 -12.16 -12.39
C PHE A 146 1.27 -10.94 -13.17
N GLU A 147 1.32 -9.77 -12.52
CA GLU A 147 1.79 -8.53 -13.11
C GLU A 147 3.32 -8.43 -13.18
N LYS A 148 4.04 -9.40 -12.59
CA LYS A 148 5.51 -9.39 -12.42
C LYS A 148 5.99 -8.12 -11.70
N ALA A 149 5.18 -7.62 -10.78
CA ALA A 149 5.52 -6.47 -9.95
C ALA A 149 6.58 -6.86 -8.91
N PRO A 150 7.68 -6.10 -8.75
CA PRO A 150 8.68 -6.38 -7.72
C PRO A 150 8.05 -6.24 -6.33
N TYR A 151 8.24 -7.24 -5.47
CA TYR A 151 7.76 -7.17 -4.10
C TYR A 151 8.68 -7.86 -3.10
N ILE A 152 8.65 -7.39 -1.86
CA ILE A 152 9.19 -8.07 -0.68
C ILE A 152 8.01 -8.50 0.19
N TYR A 153 8.03 -9.77 0.62
CA TYR A 153 7.11 -10.23 1.66
C TYR A 153 7.61 -9.79 3.04
N ILE A 154 6.76 -9.12 3.83
CA ILE A 154 7.08 -8.61 5.15
C ILE A 154 6.33 -9.45 6.22
N PRO A 155 7.03 -10.36 6.91
CA PRO A 155 6.42 -11.22 7.92
C PRO A 155 5.89 -10.42 9.12
N VAL A 156 5.06 -11.07 9.93
CA VAL A 156 4.71 -10.57 11.27
C VAL A 156 5.91 -10.74 12.21
N MET A 157 6.34 -9.63 12.81
CA MET A 157 7.39 -9.57 13.83
C MET A 157 7.21 -8.27 14.65
N PRO A 158 7.91 -8.09 15.79
CA PRO A 158 7.92 -6.82 16.52
C PRO A 158 8.25 -5.64 15.60
N LEU A 159 7.65 -4.47 15.85
CA LEU A 159 7.71 -3.33 14.93
C LEU A 159 9.16 -2.95 14.57
N GLU A 160 10.05 -2.89 15.56
CA GLU A 160 11.45 -2.54 15.34
C GLU A 160 12.16 -3.53 14.39
N GLU A 161 12.03 -4.83 14.65
CA GLU A 161 12.56 -5.89 13.77
C GLU A 161 11.96 -5.81 12.37
N ARG A 162 10.66 -5.49 12.26
CA ARG A 162 9.94 -5.38 10.99
C ARG A 162 10.48 -4.24 10.13
N VAL A 163 10.75 -3.11 10.78
CA VAL A 163 11.36 -1.93 10.14
C VAL A 163 12.77 -2.25 9.69
N GLU A 164 13.60 -2.87 10.53
CA GLU A 164 14.98 -3.26 10.18
C GLU A 164 15.01 -4.27 9.01
N PHE A 165 14.12 -5.25 9.05
CA PHE A 165 13.98 -6.23 7.98
C PHE A 165 13.62 -5.57 6.65
N ALA A 166 12.60 -4.72 6.65
CA ALA A 166 12.14 -4.01 5.46
C ALA A 166 13.22 -3.04 4.93
N GLU A 167 13.85 -2.27 5.81
CA GLU A 167 14.95 -1.35 5.46
C GLU A 167 16.09 -2.08 4.76
N ARG A 168 16.59 -3.16 5.37
CA ARG A 168 17.67 -3.96 4.80
C ARG A 168 17.31 -4.50 3.42
N LYS A 169 16.09 -5.04 3.27
CA LYS A 169 15.62 -5.62 2.00
C LYS A 169 15.44 -4.57 0.91
N ILE A 170 14.95 -3.37 1.25
CA ILE A 170 14.86 -2.25 0.31
C ILE A 170 16.25 -1.87 -0.21
N LYS A 171 17.23 -1.70 0.70
CA LYS A 171 18.61 -1.33 0.33
C LYS A 171 19.28 -2.37 -0.56
N GLU A 172 19.04 -3.66 -0.29
CA GLU A 172 19.53 -4.78 -1.13
C GLU A 172 19.00 -4.71 -2.58
N ILE A 173 17.78 -4.20 -2.80
CA ILE A 173 17.11 -4.20 -4.11
C ILE A 173 17.31 -2.88 -4.86
N LEU A 174 17.24 -1.74 -4.17
CA LEU A 174 17.19 -0.41 -4.81
C LEU A 174 18.50 0.38 -4.72
N ASP A 175 19.52 -0.12 -4.02
CA ASP A 175 20.83 0.53 -3.83
C ASP A 175 20.71 1.99 -3.31
N VAL A 176 19.93 2.16 -2.24
CA VAL A 176 19.55 3.47 -1.67
C VAL A 176 20.15 3.79 -0.31
#